data_AF-A0A151SLF6-F1
#
_entry.id   AF-A0A151SLF6-F1
#
_cell.length_a   1.000
_cell.length_b   1.000
_cell.length_c   1.000
_cell.angle_alpha   90.00
_cell.angle_beta   90.00
_cell.angle_gamma   90.00
#
_symmetry.space_group_name_H-M   'P 1'
#
loop_
_entity.id
_entity.type
_entity.pdbx_description
1 polymer ?
#
loop_
_entity_poly.entity_id
_entity_poly.type
_entity_poly.pdbx_seq_one_letter_code
_entity_poly.pdbx_strand_id
1 'polypeptide(L)'
;MKNKEKEAIYSVIQGFVGQWWNGSYLYPDPCGMTPIEGVSCELYDDGFWHVTAVNFAPIFDNCLMCNHDAQFPQQLFKLKHLKVLSLSGCFLSPIQNPVKLPISNWEKFSHSLESLTLRSNPGLIGTIPSGIGSLRRLQSLVLLENGLTGELPLRIGNLVKLRQLVLAGNYLVGEVPANYGRLSKLLIFDASRNNLSGVLPSTLGLLDSLLKLDLSSNMLEGELPRELGRIKNLTLLDISHNKLRGGLARTLKELVSLKHLVLSNNPIGGDLLGVTWQNFQSIEALDLCNTSLEGSVPESMSKMKRLRFLDISNNNLSGGLSRSLEKLPCLRALHVNGNNLRGRLEFSERFYMKMGMRFAAWNNANLCYIAKPRHRRPYGIKPCVQNITISEGVSTVEISEGNYKDSFVVASLGGSGCAFYGLWWVFTVNGVLNVFLWNMLF
;
A
#
# COMPACT_ATOMS: atom_id res chain seq x y z
N MET A 1 -38.08 11.00 -18.17
CA MET A 1 -37.73 9.62 -17.76
C MET A 1 -38.93 8.68 -17.96
N LYS A 2 -38.72 7.40 -18.31
CA LYS A 2 -39.81 6.40 -18.40
C LYS A 2 -40.28 5.96 -17.01
N ASN A 3 -41.58 5.73 -16.81
CA ASN A 3 -42.15 5.36 -15.49
C ASN A 3 -41.47 4.13 -14.85
N LYS A 4 -41.17 3.09 -15.64
CA LYS A 4 -40.49 1.87 -15.14
C LYS A 4 -39.11 2.12 -14.57
N GLU A 5 -38.39 3.09 -15.10
CA GLU A 5 -37.05 3.45 -14.62
C GLU A 5 -37.14 4.32 -13.36
N LYS A 6 -38.12 5.22 -13.33
CA LYS A 6 -38.48 5.99 -12.14
C LYS A 6 -38.82 5.09 -10.95
N GLU A 7 -39.67 4.09 -11.15
CA GLU A 7 -39.99 3.09 -10.12
C GLU A 7 -38.77 2.27 -9.68
N ALA A 8 -37.88 1.95 -10.63
CA ALA A 8 -36.67 1.21 -10.33
C ALA A 8 -35.71 2.02 -9.45
N ILE A 9 -35.44 3.30 -9.77
CA ILE A 9 -34.54 4.12 -8.96
C ILE A 9 -35.11 4.38 -7.57
N TYR A 10 -36.42 4.59 -7.44
CA TYR A 10 -37.07 4.70 -6.14
C TYR A 10 -36.90 3.43 -5.30
N SER A 11 -37.09 2.25 -5.90
CA SER A 11 -36.86 0.98 -5.20
C SER A 11 -35.39 0.80 -4.81
N VAL A 12 -34.46 1.30 -5.63
CA VAL A 12 -33.01 1.25 -5.35
C VAL A 12 -32.66 2.13 -4.16
N ILE A 13 -33.12 3.39 -4.15
CA ILE A 13 -32.90 4.31 -3.04
C ILE A 13 -33.52 3.74 -1.77
N GLN A 14 -34.78 3.29 -1.83
CA GLN A 14 -35.47 2.68 -0.70
C GLN A 14 -34.71 1.48 -0.10
N GLY A 15 -34.08 0.67 -0.94
CA GLY A 15 -33.30 -0.50 -0.52
C GLY A 15 -32.00 -0.17 0.20
N PHE A 16 -31.34 0.93 -0.17
CA PHE A 16 -30.10 1.37 0.48
C PHE A 16 -30.34 2.34 1.64
N VAL A 17 -31.32 3.22 1.52
CA VAL A 17 -31.59 4.34 2.42
C VAL A 17 -32.65 4.00 3.46
N GLY A 18 -33.52 3.01 3.22
CA GLY A 18 -34.51 2.58 4.20
C GLY A 18 -35.70 3.54 4.38
N GLN A 19 -36.54 3.29 5.38
CA GLN A 19 -37.90 3.85 5.46
C GLN A 19 -37.97 5.36 5.71
N TRP A 20 -36.87 6.01 6.12
CA TRP A 20 -36.85 7.46 6.26
C TRP A 20 -36.90 8.20 4.92
N TRP A 21 -36.57 7.51 3.82
CA TRP A 21 -36.77 8.04 2.48
C TRP A 21 -38.26 7.99 2.09
N ASN A 22 -39.01 9.03 2.45
CA ASN A 22 -40.45 9.16 2.14
C ASN A 22 -40.71 9.75 0.73
N GLY A 23 -39.79 9.47 -0.20
CA GLY A 23 -39.39 10.41 -1.27
C GLY A 23 -40.14 10.36 -2.60
N SER A 24 -41.16 9.53 -2.80
CA SER A 24 -41.90 9.55 -4.09
C SER A 24 -42.76 10.80 -4.25
N TYR A 25 -43.24 11.38 -3.14
CA TYR A 25 -44.06 12.59 -3.16
C TYR A 25 -43.23 13.88 -3.22
N LEU A 26 -42.02 13.87 -2.64
CA LEU A 26 -41.12 15.04 -2.58
C LEU A 26 -40.23 15.17 -3.82
N TYR A 27 -39.93 14.06 -4.51
CA TYR A 27 -39.06 14.02 -5.69
C TYR A 27 -39.78 13.36 -6.88
N PRO A 28 -40.86 13.96 -7.43
CA PRO A 28 -41.64 13.37 -8.50
C PRO A 28 -40.86 13.18 -9.81
N ASP A 29 -39.73 13.88 -9.96
CA ASP A 29 -38.85 13.82 -11.13
C ASP A 29 -37.36 13.73 -10.73
N PRO A 30 -36.81 12.51 -10.55
CA PRO A 30 -35.42 12.28 -10.15
C PRO A 30 -34.36 12.89 -11.06
N CYS A 31 -34.73 13.23 -12.30
CA CYS A 31 -33.83 13.77 -13.32
C CYS A 31 -34.24 15.18 -13.79
N GLY A 32 -35.23 15.79 -13.13
CA GLY A 32 -35.79 17.09 -13.51
C GLY A 32 -35.46 18.18 -12.49
N MET A 33 -36.46 18.99 -12.16
CA MET A 33 -36.28 20.17 -11.30
C MET A 33 -35.99 19.83 -9.83
N THR A 34 -36.20 18.59 -9.41
CA THR A 34 -35.92 18.10 -8.06
C THR A 34 -34.99 16.87 -8.11
N PRO A 35 -33.70 17.06 -8.46
CA PRO A 35 -32.77 15.95 -8.54
C PRO A 35 -32.58 15.30 -7.17
N ILE A 36 -32.39 13.98 -7.17
CA ILE A 36 -32.11 13.23 -5.94
C ILE A 36 -30.61 13.23 -5.71
N GLU A 37 -30.20 13.62 -4.51
CA GLU A 37 -28.81 13.58 -4.09
C GLU A 37 -28.18 12.19 -4.30
N GLY A 38 -26.99 12.18 -4.90
CA GLY A 38 -26.30 10.94 -5.26
C GLY A 38 -26.82 10.26 -6.53
N VAL A 39 -27.92 10.72 -7.13
CA VAL A 39 -28.42 10.21 -8.42
C VAL A 39 -28.12 11.20 -9.53
N SER A 40 -27.62 10.71 -10.66
CA SER A 40 -27.41 11.53 -11.86
C SER A 40 -28.06 10.91 -13.07
N CYS A 41 -28.49 11.75 -14.00
CA CYS A 41 -29.16 11.34 -15.21
C CYS A 41 -28.59 12.02 -16.45
N GLU A 42 -28.75 11.37 -17.59
CA GLU A 42 -28.39 11.91 -18.90
C GLU A 42 -29.53 11.69 -19.90
N LEU A 43 -29.68 12.62 -20.86
CA LEU A 43 -30.58 12.49 -22.00
C LEU A 43 -29.93 11.63 -23.08
N TYR A 44 -30.63 10.60 -23.55
CA TYR A 44 -30.18 9.75 -24.65
C TYR A 44 -30.93 10.05 -25.96
N ASP A 45 -30.41 9.50 -27.05
CA ASP A 45 -30.95 9.66 -28.41
C ASP A 45 -32.40 9.17 -28.56
N ASP A 46 -32.89 8.33 -27.65
CA ASP A 46 -34.29 7.90 -27.63
C ASP A 46 -35.25 8.97 -27.08
N GLY A 47 -34.72 10.14 -26.70
CA GLY A 47 -35.47 11.28 -26.17
C GLY A 47 -35.82 11.18 -24.68
N PHE A 48 -35.29 10.17 -23.97
CA PHE A 48 -35.57 9.96 -22.55
C PHE A 48 -34.35 10.18 -21.67
N TRP A 49 -34.60 10.77 -20.49
CA TRP A 49 -33.65 10.82 -19.39
C TRP A 49 -33.52 9.45 -18.72
N HIS A 50 -32.28 9.01 -18.57
CA HIS A 50 -31.89 7.74 -17.96
C HIS A 50 -30.97 7.96 -16.77
N VAL A 51 -31.07 7.10 -15.74
CA VAL A 51 -30.16 7.13 -14.60
C VAL A 51 -28.79 6.61 -15.02
N THR A 52 -27.75 7.42 -14.84
CA THR A 52 -26.37 7.11 -15.22
C THR A 52 -25.43 6.98 -14.03
N ALA A 53 -25.75 7.58 -12.87
CA ALA A 53 -24.97 7.40 -11.66
C ALA A 53 -25.86 7.19 -10.43
N VAL A 54 -25.42 6.31 -9.54
CA VAL A 54 -25.97 6.10 -8.21
C VAL A 54 -24.82 6.06 -7.22
N ASN A 55 -24.77 7.05 -6.33
CA ASN A 55 -23.69 7.26 -5.37
C ASN A 55 -24.29 7.43 -3.97
N PHE A 56 -23.95 6.54 -3.06
CA PHE A 56 -24.29 6.65 -1.64
C PHE A 56 -23.00 6.61 -0.82
N ALA A 57 -22.64 7.73 -0.19
CA ALA A 57 -21.41 7.84 0.59
C ALA A 57 -21.54 8.90 1.69
N PRO A 58 -21.02 8.66 2.90
CA PRO A 58 -20.94 9.68 3.96
C PRO A 58 -19.84 10.72 3.75
N ILE A 59 -19.21 10.76 2.57
CA ILE A 59 -18.00 11.56 2.29
C ILE A 59 -18.34 12.90 1.63
N PHE A 60 -19.50 13.03 0.99
CA PHE A 60 -19.97 14.29 0.43
C PHE A 60 -21.13 14.81 1.26
N ASP A 61 -21.16 16.11 1.53
CA ASP A 61 -22.22 16.78 2.32
C ASP A 61 -23.62 16.63 1.69
N ASN A 62 -23.72 16.15 0.44
CA ASN A 62 -24.95 16.01 -0.36
C ASN A 62 -25.18 14.57 -0.85
N CYS A 63 -25.05 13.56 0.02
CA CYS A 63 -25.32 12.17 -0.32
C CYS A 63 -26.30 11.55 0.67
N LEU A 64 -27.26 10.78 0.15
CA LEU A 64 -28.20 10.04 0.99
C LEU A 64 -27.46 9.00 1.84
N MET A 65 -27.79 8.99 3.13
CA MET A 65 -27.20 8.07 4.10
C MET A 65 -27.80 6.68 3.98
N CYS A 66 -26.94 5.67 3.94
CA CYS A 66 -27.39 4.30 3.94
C CYS A 66 -28.02 3.94 5.30
N ASN A 67 -29.09 3.16 5.26
CA ASN A 67 -29.70 2.59 6.46
C ASN A 67 -28.81 1.49 7.04
N HIS A 68 -28.92 1.24 8.34
CA HIS A 68 -28.26 0.11 8.99
C HIS A 68 -28.70 -1.25 8.40
N ASP A 69 -29.95 -1.34 7.92
CA ASP A 69 -30.52 -2.56 7.31
C ASP A 69 -30.43 -2.58 5.77
N ALA A 70 -29.56 -1.77 5.17
CA ALA A 70 -29.42 -1.67 3.72
C ALA A 70 -29.15 -3.05 3.07
N GLN A 71 -29.78 -3.31 1.91
CA GLN A 71 -29.55 -4.52 1.11
C GLN A 71 -29.39 -4.16 -0.37
N PHE A 72 -28.74 -5.03 -1.15
CA PHE A 72 -28.68 -4.88 -2.61
C PHE A 72 -30.06 -5.14 -3.26
N PRO A 73 -30.73 -4.11 -3.80
CA PRO A 73 -32.06 -4.28 -4.37
C PRO A 73 -31.96 -4.89 -5.78
N GLN A 74 -32.78 -5.90 -6.08
CA GLN A 74 -32.80 -6.54 -7.41
C GLN A 74 -33.21 -5.56 -8.53
N GLN A 75 -33.95 -4.51 -8.19
CA GLN A 75 -34.39 -3.45 -9.08
C GLN A 75 -33.22 -2.63 -9.63
N LEU A 76 -32.04 -2.68 -9.00
CA LEU A 76 -30.80 -2.07 -9.50
C LEU A 76 -30.53 -2.50 -10.95
N PHE A 77 -30.70 -3.78 -11.25
CA PHE A 77 -30.46 -4.36 -12.58
C PHE A 77 -31.46 -3.92 -13.66
N LYS A 78 -32.50 -3.16 -13.30
CA LYS A 78 -33.41 -2.51 -14.26
C LYS A 78 -32.83 -1.20 -14.82
N LEU A 79 -31.84 -0.60 -14.17
CA LEU A 79 -31.19 0.65 -14.58
C LEU A 79 -30.11 0.41 -15.65
N LYS A 80 -30.53 -0.03 -16.84
CA LYS A 80 -29.62 -0.52 -17.91
C LYS A 80 -28.61 0.50 -18.44
N HIS A 81 -28.79 1.79 -18.16
CA HIS A 81 -27.89 2.87 -18.58
C HIS A 81 -26.94 3.33 -17.46
N LEU A 82 -26.95 2.64 -16.32
CA LEU A 82 -26.07 2.95 -15.19
C LEU A 82 -24.61 2.82 -15.61
N LYS A 83 -23.87 3.92 -15.50
CA LYS A 83 -22.43 4.03 -15.77
C LYS A 83 -21.60 3.97 -14.49
N VAL A 84 -22.12 4.54 -13.40
CA VAL A 84 -21.42 4.61 -12.11
C VAL A 84 -22.31 4.07 -11.00
N LEU A 85 -21.79 3.11 -10.23
CA LEU A 85 -22.35 2.68 -8.96
C LEU A 85 -21.29 2.83 -7.87
N SER A 86 -21.55 3.68 -6.89
CA SER A 86 -20.64 3.92 -5.77
C SER A 86 -21.36 3.77 -4.43
N LEU A 87 -20.90 2.86 -3.57
CA LEU A 87 -21.41 2.68 -2.21
C LEU A 87 -20.25 2.74 -1.22
N SER A 88 -20.32 3.67 -0.26
CA SER A 88 -19.33 3.81 0.80
C SER A 88 -19.98 3.78 2.17
N GLY A 89 -19.50 2.92 3.08
CA GLY A 89 -19.99 2.88 4.47
C GLY A 89 -21.46 2.51 4.63
N CYS A 90 -22.04 1.78 3.68
CA CYS A 90 -23.44 1.35 3.70
C CYS A 90 -23.67 0.05 4.46
N PHE A 91 -22.70 -0.87 4.46
CA PHE A 91 -22.82 -2.16 5.14
C PHE A 91 -21.77 -2.24 6.26
N LEU A 92 -22.16 -1.88 7.48
CA LEU A 92 -21.22 -1.65 8.59
C LEU A 92 -20.99 -2.87 9.49
N SER A 93 -21.95 -3.80 9.60
CA SER A 93 -21.87 -4.89 10.56
C SER A 93 -21.85 -6.27 9.88
N PRO A 94 -20.70 -6.99 9.89
CA PRO A 94 -20.63 -8.34 9.34
C PRO A 94 -21.39 -9.38 10.17
N ILE A 95 -21.78 -9.04 11.40
CA ILE A 95 -22.46 -9.97 12.33
C ILE A 95 -23.97 -9.75 12.33
N GLN A 96 -24.42 -8.48 12.38
CA GLN A 96 -25.85 -8.18 12.54
C GLN A 96 -26.60 -8.17 11.21
N ASN A 97 -25.99 -7.64 10.15
CA ASN A 97 -26.62 -7.56 8.82
C ASN A 97 -25.57 -7.79 7.71
N PRO A 98 -25.06 -9.02 7.56
CA PRO A 98 -24.13 -9.33 6.50
C PRO A 98 -24.82 -9.26 5.14
N VAL A 99 -24.22 -8.52 4.21
CA VAL A 99 -24.73 -8.36 2.85
C VAL A 99 -23.79 -9.04 1.88
N LYS A 100 -24.33 -9.73 0.88
CA LYS A 100 -23.54 -10.33 -0.21
C LYS A 100 -23.82 -9.60 -1.51
N LEU A 101 -22.82 -9.57 -2.38
CA LEU A 101 -23.04 -9.12 -3.76
C LEU A 101 -24.00 -10.08 -4.48
N PRO A 102 -24.95 -9.56 -5.29
CA PRO A 102 -25.78 -10.40 -6.14
C PRO A 102 -24.92 -11.28 -7.04
N ILE A 103 -25.26 -12.56 -7.17
CA ILE A 103 -24.44 -13.52 -7.92
C ILE A 103 -24.70 -13.44 -9.44
N SER A 104 -25.90 -13.02 -9.84
CA SER A 104 -26.38 -12.94 -11.22
C SER A 104 -26.79 -11.52 -11.62
N ASN A 105 -27.21 -11.34 -12.88
CA ASN A 105 -27.73 -10.09 -13.47
C ASN A 105 -26.70 -9.00 -13.78
N TRP A 106 -25.42 -9.17 -13.43
CA TRP A 106 -24.35 -8.24 -13.82
C TRP A 106 -24.24 -8.05 -15.34
N GLU A 107 -24.62 -9.05 -16.14
CA GLU A 107 -24.61 -8.96 -17.60
C GLU A 107 -25.57 -7.89 -18.16
N LYS A 108 -26.58 -7.47 -17.37
CA LYS A 108 -27.48 -6.36 -17.73
C LYS A 108 -26.74 -5.03 -17.86
N PHE A 109 -25.60 -4.88 -17.19
CA PHE A 109 -24.75 -3.70 -17.22
C PHE A 109 -23.57 -3.81 -18.18
N SER A 110 -23.47 -4.90 -18.94
CA SER A 110 -22.33 -5.20 -19.82
C SER A 110 -21.98 -4.09 -20.82
N HIS A 111 -22.98 -3.31 -21.22
CA HIS A 111 -22.87 -2.23 -22.20
C HIS A 111 -22.96 -0.82 -21.61
N SER A 112 -23.03 -0.66 -20.29
CA SER A 112 -23.22 0.64 -19.64
C SER A 112 -22.21 0.93 -18.54
N LEU A 113 -21.95 -0.01 -17.63
CA LEU A 113 -21.23 0.28 -16.39
C LEU A 113 -19.74 0.47 -16.65
N GLU A 114 -19.24 1.63 -16.23
CA GLU A 114 -17.88 2.11 -16.41
C GLU A 114 -17.11 2.15 -15.08
N SER A 115 -17.82 2.38 -13.96
CA SER A 115 -17.23 2.40 -12.62
C SER A 115 -18.12 1.66 -11.61
N LEU A 116 -17.52 0.71 -10.88
CA LEU A 116 -18.12 0.05 -9.72
C LEU A 116 -17.21 0.25 -8.51
N THR A 117 -17.70 1.01 -7.52
CA THR A 117 -16.96 1.38 -6.31
C THR A 117 -17.73 0.94 -5.08
N LEU A 118 -17.17 0.03 -4.29
CA LEU A 118 -17.69 -0.41 -3.01
C LEU A 118 -16.57 -0.26 -1.98
N ARG A 119 -16.67 0.76 -1.12
CA ARG A 119 -15.61 1.16 -0.20
C ARG A 119 -16.04 1.13 1.26
N SER A 120 -15.17 0.63 2.14
CA SER A 120 -15.36 0.71 3.60
C SER A 120 -16.72 0.12 4.03
N ASN A 121 -17.12 -1.02 3.44
CA ASN A 121 -18.31 -1.77 3.81
C ASN A 121 -17.90 -3.10 4.48
N PRO A 122 -17.47 -3.11 5.75
CA PRO A 122 -17.02 -4.33 6.43
C PRO A 122 -18.10 -5.42 6.51
N GLY A 123 -19.39 -5.07 6.46
CA GLY A 123 -20.51 -6.00 6.39
C GLY A 123 -20.79 -6.57 5.00
N LEU A 124 -20.12 -6.10 3.94
CA LEU A 124 -20.20 -6.67 2.60
C LEU A 124 -19.28 -7.89 2.50
N ILE A 125 -19.85 -9.07 2.66
CA ILE A 125 -19.16 -10.35 2.73
C ILE A 125 -19.42 -11.25 1.51
N GLY A 126 -18.78 -12.42 1.51
CA GLY A 126 -18.91 -13.42 0.46
C GLY A 126 -17.96 -13.17 -0.71
N THR A 127 -18.18 -13.90 -1.81
CA THR A 127 -17.24 -13.92 -2.94
C THR A 127 -17.50 -12.81 -3.95
N ILE A 128 -16.46 -12.37 -4.64
CA ILE A 128 -16.61 -11.52 -5.84
C ILE A 128 -17.33 -12.33 -6.93
N PRO A 129 -18.53 -11.90 -7.40
CA PRO A 129 -19.27 -12.66 -8.41
C PRO A 129 -18.53 -12.71 -9.75
N SER A 130 -18.43 -13.91 -10.34
CA SER A 130 -17.79 -14.08 -11.66
C SER A 130 -18.53 -13.35 -12.79
N GLY A 131 -19.81 -13.01 -12.60
CA GLY A 131 -20.63 -12.20 -13.50
C GLY A 131 -20.09 -10.78 -13.73
N ILE A 132 -19.30 -10.22 -12.80
CA ILE A 132 -18.62 -8.93 -12.96
C ILE A 132 -17.69 -8.96 -14.19
N GLY A 133 -17.14 -10.13 -14.55
CA GLY A 133 -16.32 -10.30 -15.75
C GLY A 133 -17.07 -10.11 -17.09
N SER A 134 -18.39 -9.87 -17.06
CA SER A 134 -19.20 -9.54 -18.25
C SER A 134 -19.27 -8.04 -18.56
N LEU A 135 -18.75 -7.19 -17.67
CA LEU A 135 -18.86 -5.73 -17.74
C LEU A 135 -17.87 -5.11 -18.75
N ARG A 136 -18.12 -5.28 -20.05
CA ARG A 136 -17.16 -4.94 -21.13
C ARG A 136 -16.78 -3.46 -21.22
N ARG A 137 -17.53 -2.56 -20.59
CA ARG A 137 -17.20 -1.12 -20.50
C ARG A 137 -16.50 -0.72 -19.21
N LEU A 138 -16.33 -1.62 -18.25
CA LEU A 138 -15.78 -1.29 -16.94
C LEU A 138 -14.34 -0.79 -17.08
N GLN A 139 -14.10 0.39 -16.51
CA GLN A 139 -12.80 1.06 -16.47
C GLN A 139 -12.27 1.11 -15.03
N SER A 140 -13.14 1.17 -14.02
CA SER A 140 -12.76 1.14 -12.62
C SER A 140 -13.56 0.11 -11.83
N LEU A 141 -12.85 -0.81 -11.17
CA LEU A 141 -13.39 -1.76 -10.20
C LEU A 141 -12.68 -1.54 -8.87
N VAL A 142 -13.38 -0.95 -7.91
CA VAL A 142 -12.86 -0.66 -6.57
C VAL A 142 -13.72 -1.39 -5.55
N LEU A 143 -13.16 -2.40 -4.90
CA LEU A 143 -13.75 -3.19 -3.83
C LEU A 143 -12.83 -3.07 -2.60
N LEU A 144 -12.73 -1.87 -2.03
CA LEU A 144 -11.74 -1.51 -1.02
C LEU A 144 -12.31 -1.62 0.40
N GLU A 145 -11.59 -2.23 1.34
CA GLU A 145 -11.97 -2.27 2.76
C GLU A 145 -13.38 -2.86 2.99
N ASN A 146 -13.62 -4.07 2.47
CA ASN A 146 -14.86 -4.80 2.70
C ASN A 146 -14.58 -6.15 3.40
N GLY A 147 -15.62 -6.96 3.60
CA GLY A 147 -15.53 -8.30 4.17
C GLY A 147 -15.45 -9.42 3.12
N LEU A 148 -15.02 -9.14 1.89
CA LEU A 148 -15.06 -10.11 0.80
C LEU A 148 -14.07 -11.26 1.02
N THR A 149 -14.49 -12.47 0.66
CA THR A 149 -13.74 -13.72 0.82
C THR A 149 -13.64 -14.49 -0.50
N GLY A 150 -12.96 -15.63 -0.47
CA GLY A 150 -12.83 -16.52 -1.63
C GLY A 150 -11.79 -16.05 -2.64
N GLU A 151 -11.76 -16.72 -3.78
CA GLU A 151 -10.73 -16.51 -4.80
C GLU A 151 -11.05 -15.34 -5.75
N LEU A 152 -10.00 -14.83 -6.39
CA LEU A 152 -10.08 -13.86 -7.47
C LEU A 152 -10.72 -14.50 -8.73
N PRO A 153 -11.87 -14.02 -9.22
CA PRO A 153 -12.53 -14.64 -10.36
C PRO A 153 -11.72 -14.49 -11.66
N LEU A 154 -11.41 -15.62 -12.31
CA LEU A 154 -10.68 -15.66 -13.59
C LEU A 154 -11.31 -14.75 -14.67
N ARG A 155 -12.64 -14.59 -14.63
CA ARG A 155 -13.42 -13.80 -15.61
C ARG A 155 -13.14 -12.30 -15.53
N ILE A 156 -12.57 -11.79 -14.45
CA ILE A 156 -12.12 -10.38 -14.39
C ILE A 156 -11.07 -10.11 -15.48
N GLY A 157 -10.27 -11.11 -15.88
CA GLY A 157 -9.34 -10.98 -17.01
C GLY A 157 -10.00 -10.69 -18.38
N ASN A 158 -11.33 -10.74 -18.50
CA ASN A 158 -12.04 -10.35 -19.71
C ASN A 158 -12.30 -8.84 -19.80
N LEU A 159 -12.06 -8.07 -18.74
CA LEU A 159 -12.33 -6.64 -18.65
C LEU A 159 -11.22 -5.83 -19.33
N VAL A 160 -11.06 -5.97 -20.65
CA VAL A 160 -9.94 -5.39 -21.42
C VAL A 160 -9.90 -3.85 -21.44
N LYS A 161 -10.95 -3.17 -20.96
CA LYS A 161 -11.00 -1.71 -20.78
C LYS A 161 -10.63 -1.25 -19.37
N LEU A 162 -10.43 -2.18 -18.43
CA LEU A 162 -10.15 -1.89 -17.04
C LEU A 162 -8.83 -1.14 -16.91
N ARG A 163 -8.88 0.00 -16.22
CA ARG A 163 -7.75 0.88 -15.90
C ARG A 163 -7.38 0.79 -14.43
N GLN A 164 -8.35 0.54 -13.57
CA GLN A 164 -8.15 0.46 -12.13
C GLN A 164 -8.81 -0.80 -11.57
N LEU A 165 -8.00 -1.62 -10.90
CA LEU A 165 -8.44 -2.78 -10.13
C LEU A 165 -7.92 -2.64 -8.70
N VAL A 166 -8.79 -2.26 -7.78
CA VAL A 166 -8.45 -2.07 -6.35
C VAL A 166 -9.31 -3.02 -5.53
N LEU A 167 -8.67 -3.97 -4.87
CA LEU A 167 -9.28 -5.04 -4.07
C LEU A 167 -8.73 -5.06 -2.64
N ALA A 168 -8.03 -3.99 -2.24
CA ALA A 168 -7.27 -3.97 -1.01
C ALA A 168 -8.13 -4.04 0.25
N GLY A 169 -7.58 -4.60 1.33
CA GLY A 169 -8.27 -4.66 2.63
C GLY A 169 -9.51 -5.57 2.60
N ASN A 170 -9.37 -6.79 2.10
CA ASN A 170 -10.39 -7.83 2.18
C ASN A 170 -9.77 -9.12 2.75
N TYR A 171 -10.52 -10.23 2.70
CA TYR A 171 -10.08 -11.56 3.10
C TYR A 171 -9.98 -12.51 1.89
N LEU A 172 -9.55 -11.99 0.73
CA LEU A 172 -9.42 -12.77 -0.49
C LEU A 172 -8.28 -13.77 -0.37
N VAL A 173 -8.47 -14.98 -0.91
CA VAL A 173 -7.54 -16.11 -0.84
C VAL A 173 -7.20 -16.64 -2.23
N GLY A 174 -6.31 -17.63 -2.30
CA GLY A 174 -5.91 -18.27 -3.55
C GLY A 174 -4.88 -17.44 -4.33
N GLU A 175 -4.64 -17.84 -5.57
CA GLU A 175 -3.59 -17.23 -6.41
C GLU A 175 -4.06 -16.01 -7.18
N VAL A 176 -3.11 -15.18 -7.61
CA VAL A 176 -3.37 -14.15 -8.62
C VAL A 176 -3.58 -14.83 -9.98
N PRO A 177 -4.75 -14.69 -10.63
CA PRO A 177 -5.02 -15.41 -11.88
C PRO A 177 -4.08 -15.00 -13.03
N ALA A 178 -3.49 -15.98 -13.71
CA ALA A 178 -2.68 -15.71 -14.90
C ALA A 178 -3.43 -14.93 -15.99
N ASN A 179 -4.75 -15.11 -16.08
CA ASN A 179 -5.61 -14.40 -17.03
C ASN A 179 -5.64 -12.88 -16.82
N TYR A 180 -5.22 -12.38 -15.65
CA TYR A 180 -5.16 -10.94 -15.39
C TYR A 180 -4.11 -10.25 -16.26
N GLY A 181 -3.11 -10.98 -16.79
CA GLY A 181 -2.18 -10.46 -17.80
C GLY A 181 -2.85 -9.96 -19.09
N ARG A 182 -4.14 -10.25 -19.31
CA ARG A 182 -4.91 -9.75 -20.46
C ARG A 182 -5.43 -8.32 -20.29
N LEU A 183 -5.31 -7.73 -19.09
CA LEU A 183 -5.79 -6.40 -18.76
C LEU A 183 -4.85 -5.32 -19.31
N SER A 184 -4.69 -5.24 -20.63
CA SER A 184 -3.66 -4.43 -21.29
C SER A 184 -3.74 -2.91 -21.03
N LYS A 185 -4.90 -2.41 -20.59
CA LYS A 185 -5.13 -1.00 -20.23
C LYS A 185 -5.01 -0.71 -18.74
N LEU A 186 -4.69 -1.71 -17.91
CA LEU A 186 -4.62 -1.56 -16.46
C LEU A 186 -3.47 -0.65 -16.09
N LEU A 187 -3.78 0.39 -15.31
CA LEU A 187 -2.84 1.39 -14.81
C LEU A 187 -2.51 1.12 -13.34
N ILE A 188 -3.51 0.68 -12.57
CA ILE A 188 -3.38 0.43 -11.13
C ILE A 188 -3.93 -0.96 -10.83
N PHE A 189 -3.09 -1.80 -10.24
CA PHE A 189 -3.50 -3.04 -9.60
C PHE A 189 -3.09 -3.01 -8.13
N ASP A 190 -4.09 -2.95 -7.25
CA ASP A 190 -3.90 -2.96 -5.80
C ASP A 190 -4.74 -4.07 -5.19
N ALA A 191 -4.09 -5.14 -4.70
CA ALA A 191 -4.72 -6.21 -3.94
C ALA A 191 -4.06 -6.39 -2.58
N SER A 192 -3.49 -5.30 -2.05
CA SER A 192 -2.81 -5.29 -0.76
C SER A 192 -3.74 -5.65 0.42
N ARG A 193 -3.18 -6.10 1.54
CA ARG A 193 -3.93 -6.45 2.76
C ARG A 193 -5.05 -7.45 2.46
N ASN A 194 -4.64 -8.61 1.96
CA ASN A 194 -5.49 -9.78 1.71
C ASN A 194 -4.75 -11.04 2.19
N ASN A 195 -5.26 -12.21 1.84
CA ASN A 195 -4.64 -13.49 2.17
C ASN A 195 -4.33 -14.30 0.90
N LEU A 196 -3.97 -13.60 -0.19
CA LEU A 196 -3.57 -14.20 -1.47
C LEU A 196 -2.27 -14.98 -1.30
N SER A 197 -2.15 -16.11 -1.99
CA SER A 197 -1.05 -17.08 -1.82
C SER A 197 -0.52 -17.56 -3.17
N GLY A 198 0.44 -18.49 -3.13
CA GLY A 198 1.04 -19.07 -4.32
C GLY A 198 2.04 -18.13 -5.00
N VAL A 199 2.45 -18.51 -6.21
CA VAL A 199 3.44 -17.78 -6.99
C VAL A 199 2.80 -16.71 -7.87
N LEU A 200 3.49 -15.60 -8.09
CA LEU A 200 3.04 -14.59 -9.04
C LEU A 200 3.15 -15.11 -10.48
N PRO A 201 2.09 -15.03 -11.30
CA PRO A 201 2.16 -15.52 -12.66
C PRO A 201 3.02 -14.58 -13.53
N SER A 202 3.87 -15.16 -14.38
CA SER A 202 4.72 -14.40 -15.32
C SER A 202 3.93 -13.56 -16.31
N THR A 203 2.65 -13.88 -16.53
CA THR A 203 1.73 -13.10 -17.38
C THR A 203 1.45 -11.70 -16.86
N LEU A 204 1.73 -11.39 -15.59
CA LEU A 204 1.67 -10.00 -15.09
C LEU A 204 2.64 -9.09 -15.86
N GLY A 205 3.73 -9.64 -16.40
CA GLY A 205 4.66 -8.90 -17.26
C GLY A 205 4.08 -8.45 -18.61
N LEU A 206 2.84 -8.82 -18.94
CA LEU A 206 2.11 -8.38 -20.14
C LEU A 206 1.25 -7.12 -19.89
N LEU A 207 1.23 -6.61 -18.66
CA LEU A 207 0.47 -5.42 -18.29
C LEU A 207 1.23 -4.14 -18.69
N ASP A 208 1.40 -3.91 -19.99
CA ASP A 208 2.29 -2.86 -20.54
C ASP A 208 1.94 -1.42 -20.09
N SER A 209 0.68 -1.17 -19.71
CA SER A 209 0.21 0.14 -19.24
C SER A 209 0.37 0.35 -17.73
N LEU A 210 0.77 -0.68 -16.97
CA LEU A 210 0.71 -0.64 -15.51
C LEU A 210 1.71 0.36 -14.93
N LEU A 211 1.22 1.22 -14.04
CA LEU A 211 1.98 2.27 -13.36
C LEU A 211 2.27 1.92 -11.90
N LYS A 212 1.29 1.29 -11.25
CA LYS A 212 1.33 0.87 -9.84
C LYS A 212 0.90 -0.60 -9.72
N LEU A 213 1.75 -1.41 -9.08
CA LEU A 213 1.42 -2.75 -8.60
C LEU A 213 1.66 -2.81 -7.08
N ASP A 214 0.59 -3.08 -6.34
CA ASP A 214 0.64 -3.20 -4.88
C ASP A 214 -0.05 -4.51 -4.45
N LEU A 215 0.77 -5.46 -4.02
CA LEU A 215 0.36 -6.77 -3.52
C LEU A 215 0.88 -6.97 -2.09
N SER A 216 1.17 -5.88 -1.39
CA SER A 216 1.73 -5.89 -0.05
C SER A 216 0.79 -6.54 0.97
N SER A 217 1.33 -7.11 2.04
CA SER A 217 0.56 -7.74 3.12
C SER A 217 -0.36 -8.85 2.59
N ASN A 218 0.26 -9.88 2.02
CA ASN A 218 -0.38 -11.11 1.55
C ASN A 218 0.49 -12.32 1.97
N MET A 219 0.19 -13.50 1.42
CA MET A 219 0.89 -14.75 1.67
C MET A 219 1.60 -15.27 0.40
N LEU A 220 1.96 -14.37 -0.53
CA LEU A 220 2.61 -14.72 -1.80
C LEU A 220 4.00 -15.30 -1.56
N GLU A 221 4.39 -16.28 -2.35
CA GLU A 221 5.64 -17.02 -2.19
C GLU A 221 6.35 -17.26 -3.52
N GLY A 222 7.49 -17.94 -3.46
CA GLY A 222 8.34 -18.19 -4.62
C GLY A 222 9.20 -16.97 -5.00
N GLU A 223 9.68 -16.97 -6.24
CA GLU A 223 10.50 -15.89 -6.80
C GLU A 223 9.63 -14.82 -7.46
N LEU A 224 10.13 -13.58 -7.47
CA LEU A 224 9.48 -12.50 -8.21
C LEU A 224 9.67 -12.71 -9.73
N PRO A 225 8.61 -12.73 -10.56
CA PRO A 225 8.74 -12.99 -11.99
C PRO A 225 9.58 -11.91 -12.68
N ARG A 226 10.64 -12.33 -13.37
CA ARG A 226 11.52 -11.44 -14.14
C ARG A 226 10.76 -10.68 -15.23
N GLU A 227 9.65 -11.23 -15.72
CA GLU A 227 8.79 -10.63 -16.73
C GLU A 227 8.20 -9.29 -16.27
N LEU A 228 8.12 -9.01 -14.95
CA LEU A 228 7.73 -7.68 -14.44
C LEU A 228 8.70 -6.58 -14.91
N GLY A 229 9.97 -6.90 -15.21
CA GLY A 229 10.93 -5.96 -15.78
C GLY A 229 10.64 -5.54 -17.22
N ARG A 230 9.68 -6.20 -17.90
CA ARG A 230 9.20 -5.79 -19.22
C ARG A 230 8.27 -4.57 -19.13
N ILE A 231 7.62 -4.36 -17.99
CA ILE A 231 6.65 -3.29 -17.79
C ILE A 231 7.39 -1.95 -17.62
N LYS A 232 7.69 -1.29 -18.73
CA LYS A 232 8.51 -0.05 -18.72
C LYS A 232 7.84 1.13 -18.03
N ASN A 233 6.51 1.12 -17.97
CA ASN A 233 5.72 2.16 -17.31
C ASN A 233 5.56 1.95 -15.80
N LEU A 234 5.97 0.79 -15.27
CA LEU A 234 5.83 0.51 -13.84
C LEU A 234 6.75 1.43 -13.04
N THR A 235 6.15 2.27 -12.22
CA THR A 235 6.86 3.24 -11.39
C THR A 235 6.92 2.82 -9.93
N LEU A 236 5.86 2.15 -9.45
CA LEU A 236 5.75 1.67 -8.09
C LEU A 236 5.49 0.17 -8.07
N LEU A 237 6.33 -0.55 -7.33
CA LEU A 237 6.15 -1.94 -6.96
C LEU A 237 6.24 -2.07 -5.45
N ASP A 238 5.12 -2.43 -4.82
CA ASP A 238 5.09 -2.81 -3.41
C ASP A 238 4.61 -4.27 -3.28
N ILE A 239 5.52 -5.14 -2.83
CA ILE A 239 5.22 -6.53 -2.48
C ILE A 239 5.75 -6.83 -1.08
N SER A 240 5.80 -5.81 -0.22
CA SER A 240 6.21 -5.97 1.17
C SER A 240 5.29 -6.91 1.94
N HIS A 241 5.77 -7.48 3.06
CA HIS A 241 5.00 -8.37 3.92
C HIS A 241 4.40 -9.56 3.16
N ASN A 242 5.28 -10.36 2.56
CA ASN A 242 4.95 -11.60 1.87
C ASN A 242 6.01 -12.67 2.25
N LYS A 243 6.02 -13.80 1.54
CA LYS A 243 6.97 -14.91 1.73
C LYS A 243 7.91 -15.08 0.53
N LEU A 244 8.22 -14.00 -0.19
CA LEU A 244 9.05 -14.04 -1.39
C LEU A 244 10.50 -14.42 -1.09
N ARG A 245 11.10 -15.19 -2.00
CA ARG A 245 12.48 -15.72 -1.95
C ARG A 245 13.19 -15.49 -3.30
N GLY A 246 14.37 -16.07 -3.49
CA GLY A 246 15.08 -16.11 -4.78
C GLY A 246 16.38 -15.31 -4.85
N GLY A 247 16.73 -14.57 -3.79
CA GLY A 247 17.94 -13.76 -3.72
C GLY A 247 17.83 -12.41 -4.42
N LEU A 248 18.30 -11.35 -3.76
CA LEU A 248 18.13 -9.96 -4.20
C LEU A 248 18.60 -9.70 -5.64
N ALA A 249 19.79 -10.18 -6.01
CA ALA A 249 20.35 -9.95 -7.34
C ALA A 249 19.48 -10.50 -8.47
N ARG A 250 18.84 -11.66 -8.27
CA ARG A 250 17.90 -12.24 -9.25
C ARG A 250 16.62 -11.44 -9.29
N THR A 251 16.06 -11.10 -8.13
CA THR A 251 14.83 -10.31 -7.99
C THR A 251 14.94 -8.97 -8.71
N LEU A 252 16.07 -8.28 -8.59
CA LEU A 252 16.23 -6.92 -9.09
C LEU A 252 16.71 -6.83 -10.55
N LYS A 253 17.24 -7.90 -11.12
CA LYS A 253 18.00 -7.89 -12.39
C LYS A 253 17.33 -7.09 -13.53
N GLU A 254 16.02 -7.23 -13.68
CA GLU A 254 15.24 -6.63 -14.79
C GLU A 254 14.39 -5.43 -14.36
N LEU A 255 14.30 -5.12 -13.05
CA LEU A 255 13.38 -4.11 -12.47
C LEU A 255 13.96 -2.69 -12.42
N VAL A 256 14.70 -2.32 -13.45
CA VAL A 256 15.51 -1.09 -13.48
C VAL A 256 14.71 0.19 -13.75
N SER A 257 13.46 0.08 -14.21
CA SER A 257 12.58 1.22 -14.53
C SER A 257 11.90 1.83 -13.29
N LEU A 258 11.88 1.12 -12.16
CA LEU A 258 11.13 1.52 -10.97
C LEU A 258 11.64 2.81 -10.35
N LYS A 259 10.71 3.60 -9.82
CA LYS A 259 10.99 4.76 -8.95
C LYS A 259 10.83 4.41 -7.48
N HIS A 260 9.86 3.56 -7.16
CA HIS A 260 9.57 3.11 -5.81
C HIS A 260 9.55 1.58 -5.79
N LEU A 261 10.44 0.99 -5.01
CA LEU A 261 10.51 -0.44 -4.82
C LEU A 261 10.49 -0.76 -3.33
N VAL A 262 9.45 -1.46 -2.90
CA VAL A 262 9.23 -1.86 -1.52
C VAL A 262 9.14 -3.38 -1.46
N LEU A 263 10.17 -4.00 -0.89
CA LEU A 263 10.29 -5.45 -0.74
C LEU A 263 10.36 -5.88 0.74
N SER A 264 10.19 -4.93 1.65
CA SER A 264 10.39 -5.15 3.08
C SER A 264 9.58 -6.32 3.63
N ASN A 265 10.09 -6.98 4.66
CA ASN A 265 9.44 -8.13 5.30
C ASN A 265 9.16 -9.28 4.30
N ASN A 266 10.20 -9.72 3.59
CA ASN A 266 10.19 -10.91 2.75
C ASN A 266 11.52 -11.67 2.91
N PRO A 267 11.54 -13.01 3.01
CA PRO A 267 12.77 -13.80 3.12
C PRO A 267 13.56 -13.91 1.80
N ILE A 268 13.87 -12.79 1.14
CA ILE A 268 14.52 -12.73 -0.18
C ILE A 268 15.95 -13.24 -0.09
N GLY A 269 16.70 -12.80 0.92
CA GLY A 269 18.10 -13.16 1.14
C GLY A 269 19.05 -12.68 0.05
N GLY A 270 20.27 -13.22 0.10
CA GLY A 270 21.36 -12.85 -0.80
C GLY A 270 22.10 -11.58 -0.37
N ASP A 271 23.09 -11.21 -1.18
CA ASP A 271 23.97 -10.08 -0.90
C ASP A 271 23.63 -8.84 -1.76
N LEU A 272 24.12 -7.69 -1.30
CA LEU A 272 24.04 -6.43 -2.04
C LEU A 272 25.11 -6.32 -3.15
N LEU A 273 26.17 -7.15 -3.11
CA LEU A 273 27.33 -7.06 -4.02
C LEU A 273 27.01 -7.57 -5.43
N GLY A 274 26.13 -8.55 -5.55
CA GLY A 274 25.67 -9.13 -6.81
C GLY A 274 24.71 -8.23 -7.61
N VAL A 275 24.27 -7.10 -7.03
CA VAL A 275 23.38 -6.15 -7.70
C VAL A 275 24.18 -5.08 -8.43
N THR A 276 23.87 -4.88 -9.71
CA THR A 276 24.45 -3.77 -10.50
C THR A 276 23.70 -2.47 -10.23
N TRP A 277 23.96 -1.85 -9.09
CA TRP A 277 23.28 -0.63 -8.61
C TRP A 277 23.33 0.57 -9.58
N GLN A 278 24.30 0.58 -10.50
CA GLN A 278 24.43 1.58 -11.55
C GLN A 278 23.27 1.58 -12.55
N ASN A 279 22.51 0.48 -12.67
CA ASN A 279 21.39 0.41 -13.61
C ASN A 279 20.13 1.10 -13.06
N PHE A 280 20.03 1.32 -11.75
CA PHE A 280 18.86 1.91 -11.09
C PHE A 280 18.95 3.44 -11.11
N GLN A 281 18.86 4.03 -12.30
CA GLN A 281 18.96 5.49 -12.46
C GLN A 281 17.65 6.22 -12.14
N SER A 282 16.51 5.51 -12.16
CA SER A 282 15.18 6.06 -11.87
C SER A 282 14.76 5.94 -10.42
N ILE A 283 15.45 5.11 -9.62
CA ILE A 283 15.02 4.79 -8.25
C ILE A 283 15.09 6.01 -7.33
N GLU A 284 14.00 6.26 -6.63
CA GLU A 284 13.84 7.36 -5.66
C GLU A 284 13.62 6.83 -4.24
N ALA A 285 12.94 5.70 -4.09
CA ALA A 285 12.77 5.01 -2.80
C ALA A 285 13.03 3.51 -2.94
N LEU A 286 13.93 3.00 -2.11
CA LEU A 286 14.26 1.59 -2.01
C LEU A 286 14.11 1.13 -0.57
N ASP A 287 13.14 0.25 -0.31
CA ASP A 287 12.91 -0.37 0.99
C ASP A 287 13.17 -1.88 0.90
N LEU A 288 14.22 -2.30 1.59
CA LEU A 288 14.69 -3.68 1.76
C LEU A 288 14.75 -4.05 3.26
N CYS A 289 14.00 -3.35 4.11
CA CYS A 289 13.95 -3.62 5.54
C CYS A 289 13.52 -5.06 5.81
N ASN A 290 14.21 -5.77 6.70
CA ASN A 290 13.85 -7.12 7.11
C ASN A 290 13.67 -8.08 5.91
N THR A 291 14.70 -8.17 5.07
CA THR A 291 14.70 -9.06 3.89
C THR A 291 15.72 -10.20 3.96
N SER A 292 16.29 -10.44 5.15
CA SER A 292 17.32 -11.44 5.41
C SER A 292 18.60 -11.24 4.58
N LEU A 293 18.91 -9.99 4.20
CA LEU A 293 20.12 -9.68 3.42
C LEU A 293 21.40 -9.90 4.24
N GLU A 294 22.46 -10.32 3.55
CA GLU A 294 23.77 -10.56 4.14
C GLU A 294 24.89 -9.88 3.35
N GLY A 295 26.14 -10.07 3.80
CA GLY A 295 27.31 -9.43 3.21
C GLY A 295 27.46 -7.96 3.60
N SER A 296 28.23 -7.21 2.81
CA SER A 296 28.54 -5.80 3.08
C SER A 296 27.76 -4.83 2.19
N VAL A 297 27.52 -3.61 2.68
CA VAL A 297 26.94 -2.52 1.89
C VAL A 297 27.96 -1.98 0.87
N PRO A 298 27.76 -2.14 -0.45
CA PRO A 298 28.75 -1.78 -1.45
C PRO A 298 28.74 -0.29 -1.80
N GLU A 299 29.91 0.25 -2.14
CA GLU A 299 30.05 1.66 -2.53
C GLU A 299 29.29 2.00 -3.82
N SER A 300 29.01 1.01 -4.67
CA SER A 300 28.24 1.16 -5.90
C SER A 300 26.80 1.63 -5.66
N MET A 301 26.24 1.46 -4.45
CA MET A 301 24.94 2.05 -4.10
C MET A 301 24.95 3.59 -4.17
N SER A 302 26.12 4.23 -4.07
CA SER A 302 26.28 5.68 -4.27
C SER A 302 26.05 6.15 -5.73
N LYS A 303 25.82 5.21 -6.66
CA LYS A 303 25.56 5.48 -8.08
C LYS A 303 24.08 5.73 -8.40
N MET A 304 23.17 5.43 -7.48
CA MET A 304 21.73 5.70 -7.62
C MET A 304 21.41 7.20 -7.39
N LYS A 305 21.67 8.06 -8.36
CA LYS A 305 21.70 9.52 -8.15
C LYS A 305 20.37 10.16 -7.76
N ARG A 306 19.24 9.52 -8.06
CA ARG A 306 17.89 10.01 -7.72
C ARG A 306 17.38 9.50 -6.36
N LEU A 307 18.13 8.62 -5.69
CA LEU A 307 17.71 7.99 -4.45
C LEU A 307 17.50 9.04 -3.35
N ARG A 308 16.29 9.04 -2.77
CA ARG A 308 15.85 9.91 -1.67
C ARG A 308 15.70 9.14 -0.37
N PHE A 309 15.25 7.90 -0.45
CA PHE A 309 14.98 7.03 0.69
C PHE A 309 15.65 5.69 0.48
N LEU A 310 16.48 5.27 1.43
CA LEU A 310 17.08 3.94 1.49
C LEU A 310 16.84 3.33 2.85
N ASP A 311 16.15 2.20 2.88
CA ASP A 311 15.99 1.38 4.09
C ASP A 311 16.56 -0.01 3.84
N ILE A 312 17.61 -0.35 4.57
CA ILE A 312 18.24 -1.68 4.63
C ILE A 312 18.32 -2.15 6.08
N SER A 313 17.44 -1.62 6.95
CA SER A 313 17.41 -1.94 8.37
C SER A 313 16.94 -3.37 8.64
N ASN A 314 17.24 -3.88 9.84
CA ASN A 314 16.81 -5.20 10.32
C ASN A 314 17.22 -6.35 9.38
N ASN A 315 18.46 -6.34 8.89
CA ASN A 315 19.04 -7.41 8.08
C ASN A 315 20.27 -8.03 8.79
N ASN A 316 20.97 -8.94 8.13
CA ASN A 316 22.21 -9.54 8.62
C ASN A 316 23.45 -8.92 7.94
N LEU A 317 23.38 -7.63 7.59
CA LEU A 317 24.48 -6.94 6.92
C LEU A 317 25.65 -6.74 7.87
N SER A 318 26.87 -6.84 7.33
CA SER A 318 28.13 -6.77 8.06
C SER A 318 29.14 -5.84 7.37
N GLY A 319 30.35 -5.74 7.92
CA GLY A 319 31.37 -4.84 7.40
C GLY A 319 31.13 -3.37 7.75
N GLY A 320 31.89 -2.48 7.11
CA GLY A 320 31.82 -1.03 7.34
C GLY A 320 30.80 -0.33 6.46
N LEU A 321 30.22 0.76 6.96
CA LEU A 321 29.34 1.63 6.17
C LEU A 321 30.18 2.73 5.50
N SER A 322 30.36 2.65 4.17
CA SER A 322 31.19 3.57 3.42
C SER A 322 30.62 5.00 3.39
N ARG A 323 31.51 5.99 3.51
CA ARG A 323 31.22 7.42 3.34
C ARG A 323 30.71 7.75 1.93
N SER A 324 30.91 6.87 0.95
CA SER A 324 30.42 7.06 -0.43
C SER A 324 28.93 7.38 -0.52
N LEU A 325 28.09 6.88 0.42
CA LEU A 325 26.66 7.20 0.48
C LEU A 325 26.37 8.68 0.76
N GLU A 326 27.31 9.42 1.35
CA GLU A 326 27.24 10.87 1.51
C GLU A 326 27.14 11.60 0.15
N LYS A 327 27.72 11.00 -0.90
CA LYS A 327 27.79 11.56 -2.25
C LYS A 327 26.47 11.44 -3.03
N LEU A 328 25.43 10.87 -2.43
CA LEU A 328 24.10 10.81 -3.01
C LEU A 328 23.41 12.19 -2.87
N PRO A 329 23.17 12.92 -3.98
CA PRO A 329 22.75 14.32 -3.90
C PRO A 329 21.33 14.45 -3.32
N CYS A 330 20.44 13.55 -3.69
CA CYS A 330 19.02 13.59 -3.35
C CYS A 330 18.67 12.87 -2.04
N LEU A 331 19.62 12.19 -1.38
CA LEU A 331 19.33 11.37 -0.20
C LEU A 331 18.79 12.21 0.95
N ARG A 332 17.64 11.81 1.49
CA ARG A 332 16.89 12.46 2.58
C ARG A 332 16.72 11.58 3.82
N ALA A 333 16.73 10.26 3.65
CA ALA A 333 16.65 9.28 4.72
C ALA A 333 17.51 8.06 4.41
N LEU A 334 18.20 7.55 5.42
CA LEU A 334 19.05 6.38 5.35
C LEU A 334 18.87 5.56 6.64
N HIS A 335 18.27 4.38 6.53
CA HIS A 335 18.09 3.46 7.63
C HIS A 335 18.95 2.21 7.43
N VAL A 336 19.83 1.96 8.39
CA VAL A 336 20.78 0.84 8.45
C VAL A 336 20.79 0.18 9.83
N ASN A 337 19.88 0.59 10.72
CA ASN A 337 19.76 0.09 12.09
C ASN A 337 19.41 -1.41 12.13
N GLY A 338 19.72 -2.08 13.24
CA GLY A 338 19.38 -3.50 13.43
C GLY A 338 20.14 -4.43 12.48
N ASN A 339 21.43 -4.16 12.27
CA ASN A 339 22.33 -5.00 11.47
C ASN A 339 23.56 -5.40 12.32
N ASN A 340 24.54 -6.07 11.71
CA ASN A 340 25.84 -6.39 12.30
C ASN A 340 26.96 -5.51 11.69
N LEU A 341 26.65 -4.26 11.31
CA LEU A 341 27.62 -3.31 10.78
C LEU A 341 28.65 -2.94 11.86
N ARG A 342 29.89 -2.72 11.43
CA ARG A 342 31.03 -2.49 12.32
C ARG A 342 31.88 -1.32 11.84
N GLY A 343 32.77 -0.86 12.71
CA GLY A 343 33.78 0.14 12.36
C GLY A 343 33.30 1.56 12.60
N ARG A 344 34.04 2.51 12.02
CA ARG A 344 33.88 3.94 12.28
C ARG A 344 32.96 4.57 11.25
N LEU A 345 31.98 5.35 11.70
CA LEU A 345 31.15 6.17 10.84
C LEU A 345 31.90 7.46 10.46
N GLU A 346 32.34 7.53 9.21
CA GLU A 346 33.17 8.62 8.70
C GLU A 346 32.40 9.71 7.92
N PHE A 347 31.07 9.77 8.06
CA PHE A 347 30.26 10.81 7.42
C PHE A 347 30.62 12.23 7.91
N SER A 348 30.46 13.23 7.04
CA SER A 348 30.68 14.63 7.43
C SER A 348 29.64 15.14 8.42
N GLU A 349 30.00 16.24 9.11
CA GLU A 349 29.06 16.97 9.96
C GLU A 349 27.82 17.46 9.18
N ARG A 350 28.03 17.97 7.96
CA ARG A 350 26.94 18.42 7.09
C ARG A 350 25.96 17.29 6.80
N PHE A 351 26.45 16.07 6.64
CA PHE A 351 25.60 14.90 6.48
C PHE A 351 24.73 14.64 7.71
N TYR A 352 25.33 14.57 8.91
CA TYR A 352 24.56 14.37 10.15
C TYR A 352 23.55 15.49 10.41
N MET A 353 23.90 16.75 10.11
CA MET A 353 22.98 17.87 10.19
C MET A 353 21.81 17.76 9.19
N LYS A 354 22.10 17.45 7.93
CA LYS A 354 21.10 17.26 6.86
C LYS A 354 20.14 16.12 7.21
N MET A 355 20.66 14.99 7.69
CA MET A 355 19.83 13.81 7.96
C MET A 355 19.03 13.95 9.26
N GLY A 356 19.65 14.39 10.35
CA GLY A 356 19.02 14.41 11.67
C GLY A 356 18.51 13.02 12.06
N MET A 357 17.27 12.93 12.53
CA MET A 357 16.61 11.67 12.91
C MET A 357 16.35 10.73 11.73
N ARG A 358 16.50 11.19 10.48
CA ARG A 358 16.32 10.37 9.27
C ARG A 358 17.55 9.54 8.92
N PHE A 359 18.63 9.62 9.71
CA PHE A 359 19.72 8.66 9.67
C PHE A 359 19.62 7.73 10.87
N ALA A 360 19.14 6.52 10.61
CA ALA A 360 18.93 5.49 11.62
C ALA A 360 20.04 4.44 11.53
N ALA A 361 20.96 4.43 12.50
CA ALA A 361 22.08 3.49 12.51
C ALA A 361 22.18 2.66 13.81
N TRP A 362 21.34 2.93 14.81
CA TRP A 362 21.34 2.25 16.11
C TRP A 362 21.16 0.72 15.98
N ASN A 363 21.34 -0.01 17.09
CA ASN A 363 21.30 -1.48 17.08
C ASN A 363 22.32 -2.11 16.12
N ASN A 364 23.49 -1.50 15.98
CA ASN A 364 24.70 -2.08 15.38
C ASN A 364 25.80 -2.05 16.43
N ALA A 365 26.04 -3.18 17.12
CA ALA A 365 26.81 -3.22 18.37
C ALA A 365 28.26 -2.71 18.23
N ASN A 366 28.89 -2.92 17.07
CA ASN A 366 30.29 -2.60 16.81
C ASN A 366 30.47 -1.33 15.94
N LEU A 367 29.41 -0.56 15.77
CA LEU A 367 29.42 0.68 15.01
C LEU A 367 29.61 1.85 15.98
N CYS A 368 30.54 2.74 15.66
CA CYS A 368 30.81 3.92 16.48
C CYS A 368 30.99 5.17 15.62
N TYR A 369 30.76 6.34 16.21
CA TYR A 369 30.98 7.63 15.52
C TYR A 369 32.17 8.38 16.11
N ILE A 370 32.81 9.22 15.30
CA ILE A 370 33.89 10.09 15.76
C ILE A 370 33.29 11.30 16.47
N ALA A 371 33.39 11.35 17.80
CA ALA A 371 32.93 12.48 18.58
C ALA A 371 33.82 13.72 18.37
N LYS A 372 33.18 14.86 18.14
CA LYS A 372 33.83 16.16 18.03
C LYS A 372 32.95 17.23 18.72
N PRO A 373 33.53 18.29 19.30
CA PRO A 373 32.85 19.14 20.30
C PRO A 373 31.55 19.83 19.82
N ARG A 374 31.41 20.09 18.52
CA ARG A 374 30.24 20.77 17.92
C ARG A 374 29.36 19.86 17.07
N HIS A 375 29.66 18.57 17.00
CA HIS A 375 29.00 17.67 16.06
C HIS A 375 27.63 17.22 16.53
N ARG A 376 26.64 17.29 15.64
CA ARG A 376 25.37 16.56 15.81
C ARG A 376 25.66 15.06 15.87
N ARG A 377 25.19 14.44 16.94
CA ARG A 377 25.43 13.02 17.24
C ARG A 377 24.40 12.17 16.50
N PRO A 378 24.81 11.07 15.82
CA PRO A 378 23.86 10.10 15.32
C PRO A 378 23.10 9.47 16.50
N TYR A 379 21.78 9.44 16.41
CA TYR A 379 20.93 8.93 17.47
C TYR A 379 21.23 7.45 17.77
N GLY A 380 21.42 7.12 19.05
CA GLY A 380 21.61 5.74 19.50
C GLY A 380 22.96 5.09 19.16
N ILE A 381 23.97 5.85 18.72
CA ILE A 381 25.33 5.34 18.43
C ILE A 381 26.35 5.90 19.42
N LYS A 382 27.20 5.01 19.97
CA LYS A 382 28.25 5.38 20.93
C LYS A 382 29.46 6.00 20.23
N PRO A 383 30.20 6.91 20.88
CA PRO A 383 31.45 7.43 20.33
C PRO A 383 32.51 6.32 20.28
N CYS A 384 33.39 6.37 19.28
CA CYS A 384 34.50 5.43 19.20
C CYS A 384 35.45 5.62 20.39
N VAL A 385 35.81 4.52 21.06
CA VAL A 385 36.84 4.54 22.10
C VAL A 385 38.19 4.83 21.43
N GLN A 386 38.85 5.92 21.84
CA GLN A 386 40.25 6.14 21.51
C GLN A 386 41.06 5.45 22.60
N ASN A 387 41.76 4.37 22.28
CA ASN A 387 42.79 3.85 23.18
C ASN A 387 43.92 4.86 23.21
N ILE A 388 43.99 5.66 24.26
CA ILE A 388 45.16 6.45 24.57
C ILE A 388 46.19 5.46 25.12
N THR A 389 47.12 5.00 24.29
CA THR A 389 48.37 4.42 24.79
C THR A 389 49.16 5.56 25.42
N ILE A 390 49.03 5.74 26.73
CA ILE A 390 49.91 6.60 27.51
C ILE A 390 51.25 5.86 27.58
N SER A 391 52.21 6.29 26.76
CA SER A 391 53.62 5.99 26.97
C SER A 391 54.03 6.53 28.34
N GLU A 392 54.69 5.69 29.12
CA GLU A 392 55.14 5.93 30.49
C GLU A 392 55.67 7.36 30.72
N GLY A 393 55.09 8.00 31.73
CA GLY A 393 55.50 9.30 32.23
C GLY A 393 54.68 9.62 33.47
N VAL A 394 55.23 9.29 34.63
CA VAL A 394 54.60 9.46 35.94
C VAL A 394 54.25 10.93 36.18
N SER A 395 52.95 11.20 36.31
CA SER A 395 52.44 12.30 37.14
C SER A 395 51.03 11.95 37.58
N THR A 396 50.89 11.72 38.87
CA THR A 396 49.64 11.48 39.60
C THR A 396 48.67 12.66 39.41
N VAL A 397 47.47 12.37 38.90
CA VAL A 397 46.31 13.27 38.98
C VAL A 397 45.12 12.46 39.45
N GLU A 398 44.46 12.99 40.48
CA GLU A 398 43.42 12.36 41.28
C GLU A 398 42.18 11.95 40.46
N ILE A 399 41.64 10.79 40.82
CA ILE A 399 40.34 10.29 40.35
C ILE A 399 39.26 11.16 40.99
N SER A 400 38.45 11.83 40.17
CA SER A 400 37.13 12.31 40.58
C SER A 400 36.06 11.45 39.92
N GLU A 401 35.41 10.60 40.72
CA GLU A 401 34.15 9.96 40.37
C GLU A 401 33.05 11.04 40.26
N GLY A 402 32.78 11.48 39.04
CA GLY A 402 31.64 12.31 38.71
C GLY A 402 30.37 11.48 38.63
N ASN A 403 29.74 11.28 39.79
CA ASN A 403 28.43 10.66 39.97
C ASN A 403 27.33 11.53 39.32
N TYR A 404 26.82 11.17 38.14
CA TYR A 404 25.57 11.74 37.60
C TYR A 404 24.47 10.68 37.64
N LYS A 405 23.56 10.87 38.59
CA LYS A 405 22.40 10.01 38.88
C LYS A 405 21.56 9.78 37.62
N ASP A 406 21.53 8.53 37.16
CA ASP A 406 20.37 7.96 36.48
C ASP A 406 19.27 7.73 37.53
N SER A 407 18.14 8.42 37.38
CA SER A 407 16.90 8.04 38.06
C SER A 407 16.18 6.99 37.22
N PHE A 408 16.49 5.72 37.47
CA PHE A 408 15.58 4.62 37.17
C PHE A 408 14.56 4.49 38.30
N VAL A 409 13.27 4.52 37.96
CA VAL A 409 12.22 3.92 38.80
C VAL A 409 11.82 2.62 38.11
N VAL A 410 12.34 1.51 38.63
CA VAL A 410 11.73 0.18 38.48
C VAL A 410 11.03 -0.09 39.81
N ALA A 411 9.70 -0.09 39.80
CA ALA A 411 8.92 -0.76 40.82
C ALA A 411 8.39 -2.05 40.22
N SER A 412 9.00 -3.18 40.58
CA SER A 412 8.42 -4.50 40.39
C SER A 412 7.48 -4.80 41.54
N LEU A 413 6.30 -5.33 41.27
CA LEU A 413 5.72 -6.47 42.01
C LEU A 413 4.77 -7.20 41.05
N GLY A 414 4.86 -8.52 41.07
CA GLY A 414 4.48 -9.39 39.96
C GLY A 414 2.99 -9.68 39.83
N GLY A 415 2.63 -10.26 38.69
CA GLY A 415 1.44 -11.10 38.56
C GLY A 415 0.54 -10.82 37.36
N SER A 416 0.88 -11.43 36.21
CA SER A 416 -0.03 -11.95 35.17
C SER A 416 -1.25 -11.10 34.75
N GLY A 417 -1.16 -10.47 33.58
CA GLY A 417 -2.32 -9.98 32.85
C GLY A 417 -1.91 -9.29 31.57
N CYS A 418 -2.15 -9.95 30.43
CA CYS A 418 -2.15 -9.26 29.14
C CYS A 418 -3.14 -8.09 29.19
N ALA A 419 -2.72 -6.98 28.58
CA ALA A 419 -3.53 -6.05 27.77
C ALA A 419 -3.72 -4.59 28.29
N PHE A 420 -3.36 -3.69 27.36
CA PHE A 420 -3.84 -2.34 27.07
C PHE A 420 -3.53 -1.12 27.97
N TYR A 421 -2.53 -0.36 27.52
CA TYR A 421 -2.63 1.04 27.04
C TYR A 421 -1.61 1.16 25.87
N GLY A 422 -1.85 1.38 24.57
CA GLY A 422 -3.00 1.93 23.80
C GLY A 422 -3.05 3.45 23.96
N LEU A 423 -2.71 4.35 23.03
CA LEU A 423 -2.48 4.36 21.58
C LEU A 423 -1.40 5.43 21.30
N TRP A 424 -0.42 5.20 20.40
CA TRP A 424 0.19 6.22 19.49
C TRP A 424 1.46 5.80 18.72
N TRP A 425 1.82 4.51 18.62
CA TRP A 425 3.04 4.11 17.88
C TRP A 425 2.90 2.87 17.00
N VAL A 426 1.86 2.85 16.13
CA VAL A 426 1.78 1.89 14.99
C VAL A 426 1.51 2.59 13.64
N PHE A 427 1.33 3.91 13.61
CA PHE A 427 1.24 4.66 12.37
C PHE A 427 2.42 5.63 12.28
N THR A 428 3.48 5.32 11.52
CA THR A 428 4.37 6.32 10.86
C THR A 428 5.56 5.73 10.09
N VAL A 429 5.36 4.65 9.33
CA VAL A 429 6.21 4.39 8.14
C VAL A 429 5.34 4.09 6.92
N ASN A 430 4.33 3.21 7.05
CA ASN A 430 3.35 2.97 5.98
C ASN A 430 2.43 4.16 5.68
N GLY A 431 2.15 5.02 6.68
CA GLY A 431 1.31 6.20 6.48
C GLY A 431 2.02 7.32 5.70
N VAL A 432 3.33 7.49 5.90
CA VAL A 432 4.09 8.56 5.23
C VAL A 432 4.35 8.20 3.77
N LEU A 433 4.63 6.93 3.45
CA LEU A 433 4.74 6.49 2.06
C LEU A 433 3.39 6.57 1.34
N ASN A 434 2.29 6.11 1.95
CA ASN A 434 0.96 6.17 1.35
C ASN A 434 0.46 7.62 1.17
N VAL A 435 0.70 8.53 2.12
CA VAL A 435 0.32 9.96 1.97
C VAL A 435 1.18 10.69 0.93
N PHE A 436 2.45 10.30 0.75
CA PHE A 436 3.29 10.83 -0.35
C PHE A 436 2.93 10.23 -1.72
N LEU A 437 2.46 8.98 -1.77
CA LEU A 437 2.09 8.29 -3.01
C LEU A 437 0.66 8.61 -3.47
N TRP A 438 -0.26 8.92 -2.55
CA TRP A 438 -1.64 9.29 -2.87
C TRP A 438 -1.76 10.70 -3.46
N ASN A 439 -0.88 11.64 -3.07
CA ASN A 439 -0.85 13.02 -3.57
C ASN A 439 -0.12 13.23 -4.90
N MET A 440 0.35 12.17 -5.58
CA MET A 440 1.10 12.26 -6.85
C MET A 440 0.37 11.62 -8.05
N LEU A 441 -0.85 11.10 -7.86
CA LEU A 441 -1.61 10.39 -8.90
C LEU A 441 -3.05 10.92 -9.10
N PHE A 442 -3.38 12.09 -8.56
CA PHE A 442 -4.57 12.88 -8.92
C PHE A 442 -4.16 14.31 -9.26
#